data_AF-A0A224YMP2-F1
#
_entry.id   AF-A0A224YMP2-F1
#
_cell.length_a   1.000
_cell.length_b   1.000
_cell.length_c   1.000
_cell.angle_alpha   90.00
_cell.angle_beta   90.00
_cell.angle_gamma   90.00
#
_symmetry.space_group_name_H-M   'P 1'
#
loop_
_entity.id
_entity.type
_entity.pdbx_description
1 polymer ?
#
loop_
_entity_poly.entity_id
_entity_poly.type
_entity_poly.pdbx_seq_one_letter_code
_entity_poly.pdbx_strand_id
1 'polypeptide(L)'
;MKLLVLFAVLGVALCEAELAESEEERPDWANETLFGKHQDSWASLQRDVNSTYYLMKSTYNNDSVWGSGFTCVSVTATNATESNKSVTAEIKYKKENQTNLQTSSEIVQAVKMYNYSKENAIKYTVLKAGGENITIEDALVFTNKMCDIYYTKKGDYELWVHQNKTKEPPACCDFMFRYLALNKTIYPIYNINCTSENDV
;
A
#
# COMPACT_ATOMS: atom_id res chain seq x y z
N MET A 1 3.04 -73.14 -10.83
CA MET A 1 3.83 -72.51 -9.75
C MET A 1 5.25 -72.37 -10.26
N LYS A 2 5.88 -71.19 -10.41
CA LYS A 2 5.64 -69.86 -9.86
C LYS A 2 6.04 -68.81 -10.92
N LEU A 3 5.25 -67.74 -10.95
CA LEU A 3 5.57 -66.42 -11.48
C LEU A 3 6.83 -65.88 -10.78
N LEU A 4 7.69 -65.16 -11.49
CA LEU A 4 8.38 -63.98 -10.97
C LEU A 4 8.92 -63.16 -12.15
N VAL A 5 8.12 -62.18 -12.55
CA VAL A 5 8.49 -61.06 -13.40
C VAL A 5 9.19 -60.05 -12.50
N LEU A 6 10.41 -59.64 -12.82
CA LEU A 6 11.06 -58.48 -12.19
C LEU A 6 11.32 -57.44 -13.29
N PHE A 7 10.43 -56.46 -13.34
CA PHE A 7 10.57 -55.25 -14.12
C PHE A 7 11.68 -54.39 -13.53
N ALA A 8 12.68 -54.05 -14.35
CA ALA A 8 13.66 -53.02 -14.04
C ALA A 8 12.96 -51.65 -14.08
N VAL A 9 12.85 -51.01 -12.91
CA VAL A 9 12.32 -49.65 -12.77
C VAL A 9 13.37 -48.68 -13.32
N LEU A 10 13.12 -48.13 -14.51
CA LEU A 10 13.78 -46.95 -15.02
C LEU A 10 13.45 -45.78 -14.07
N GLY A 11 14.44 -45.36 -13.29
CA GLY A 11 14.38 -44.16 -12.47
C GLY A 11 14.28 -42.94 -13.38
N VAL A 12 13.06 -42.40 -13.53
CA VAL A 12 12.86 -41.07 -14.09
C VAL A 12 13.26 -40.10 -12.99
N ALA A 13 14.49 -39.60 -13.05
CA ALA A 13 14.88 -38.39 -12.34
C ALA A 13 14.13 -37.22 -12.99
N LEU A 14 12.87 -37.02 -12.60
CA LEU A 14 12.18 -35.75 -12.81
C LEU A 14 12.92 -34.75 -11.94
N CYS A 15 13.81 -33.98 -12.57
CA CYS A 15 14.25 -32.71 -12.05
C CYS A 15 12.96 -31.92 -11.78
N GLU A 16 12.60 -31.79 -10.51
CA GLU A 16 11.64 -30.81 -10.05
C GLU A 16 12.20 -29.45 -10.47
N ALA A 17 11.72 -28.96 -11.62
CA ALA A 17 11.65 -27.53 -11.84
C ALA A 17 10.69 -27.04 -10.76
N GLU A 18 11.24 -26.71 -9.58
CA GLU A 18 10.56 -25.84 -8.65
C GLU A 18 10.11 -24.64 -9.46
N LEU A 19 8.80 -24.46 -9.46
CA LEU A 19 8.11 -23.33 -10.04
C LEU A 19 8.79 -22.09 -9.46
N ALA A 20 9.68 -21.47 -10.24
CA ALA A 20 10.00 -20.08 -10.05
C ALA A 20 8.66 -19.36 -10.26
N GLU A 21 7.93 -19.13 -9.17
CA GLU A 21 7.06 -17.97 -9.09
C GLU A 21 7.89 -16.85 -9.69
N SER A 22 7.43 -16.26 -10.79
CA SER A 22 8.13 -15.16 -11.42
C SER A 22 8.48 -14.19 -10.30
N GLU A 23 9.77 -14.04 -9.97
CA GLU A 23 10.20 -13.05 -9.00
C GLU A 23 9.73 -11.72 -9.56
N GLU A 24 8.57 -11.26 -9.09
CA GLU A 24 8.05 -9.94 -9.36
C GLU A 24 9.22 -9.01 -9.02
N GLU A 25 9.76 -8.33 -10.05
CA GLU A 25 11.08 -7.72 -10.01
C GLU A 25 11.24 -6.94 -8.71
N ARG A 26 12.04 -7.49 -7.79
CA ARG A 26 12.12 -7.01 -6.41
C ARG A 26 12.77 -5.62 -6.46
N PRO A 27 12.07 -4.54 -6.08
CA PRO A 27 12.65 -3.21 -6.18
C PRO A 27 13.84 -3.05 -5.23
N ASP A 28 14.83 -2.24 -5.60
CA ASP A 28 16.06 -2.04 -4.81
C ASP A 28 15.79 -1.56 -3.37
N TRP A 29 14.70 -0.81 -3.17
CA TRP A 29 14.29 -0.34 -1.84
C TRP A 29 13.66 -1.45 -0.98
N ALA A 30 13.27 -2.58 -1.56
CA ALA A 30 12.71 -3.72 -0.84
C ALA A 30 13.85 -4.56 -0.23
N ASN A 31 14.64 -3.97 0.66
CA ASN A 31 15.72 -4.64 1.39
C ASN A 31 15.50 -4.53 2.92
N GLU A 32 15.03 -5.62 3.54
CA GLU A 32 14.69 -5.62 4.97
C GLU A 32 15.89 -5.32 5.87
N THR A 33 17.08 -5.85 5.54
CA THR A 33 18.30 -5.65 6.34
C THR A 33 18.75 -4.19 6.35
N LEU A 34 18.66 -3.50 5.21
CA LEU A 34 19.07 -2.10 5.10
C LEU A 34 17.97 -1.11 5.51
N PHE A 35 16.73 -1.36 5.10
CA PHE A 35 15.64 -0.39 5.16
C PHE A 35 14.49 -0.79 6.09
N GLY A 36 14.47 -2.01 6.65
CA GLY A 36 13.35 -2.53 7.44
C GLY A 36 12.92 -1.66 8.62
N LYS A 37 13.84 -0.90 9.24
CA LYS A 37 13.52 0.08 10.30
C LYS A 37 12.62 1.24 9.84
N HIS A 38 12.51 1.46 8.54
CA HIS A 38 11.67 2.48 7.89
C HIS A 38 10.55 1.84 7.08
N GLN A 39 10.23 0.56 7.33
CA GLN A 39 9.25 -0.20 6.55
C GLN A 39 8.39 -1.08 7.47
N ASP A 40 8.17 -0.66 8.72
CA ASP A 40 7.25 -1.34 9.64
C ASP A 40 5.83 -0.84 9.40
N SER A 41 5.05 -1.60 8.62
CA SER A 41 3.71 -1.17 8.23
C SER A 41 2.71 -1.22 9.38
N TRP A 42 2.90 -2.12 10.35
CA TRP A 42 2.03 -2.16 11.53
C TRP A 42 2.25 -0.92 12.40
N ALA A 43 3.50 -0.56 12.65
CA ALA A 43 3.82 0.67 13.37
C ALA A 43 3.32 1.91 12.60
N SER A 44 3.24 1.86 11.27
CA SER A 44 2.65 2.92 10.46
C SER A 44 1.15 3.06 10.73
N LEU A 45 0.39 1.98 10.55
CA LEU A 45 -1.06 1.97 10.76
C LEU A 45 -1.45 2.39 12.19
N GLN A 46 -0.66 1.98 13.19
CA GLN A 46 -0.89 2.40 14.58
C GLN A 46 -0.76 3.92 14.79
N ARG A 47 0.09 4.61 14.02
CA ARG A 47 0.21 6.08 14.08
C ARG A 47 -0.93 6.80 13.37
N ASP A 48 -1.58 6.13 12.42
CA ASP A 48 -2.74 6.68 11.71
C ASP A 48 -4.00 6.66 12.59
N VAL A 49 -4.00 5.88 13.68
CA VAL A 49 -5.13 5.81 14.60
C VAL A 49 -5.39 7.19 15.21
N ASN A 50 -6.60 7.69 15.02
CA ASN A 50 -7.04 9.02 15.45
C ASN A 50 -6.27 10.20 14.82
N SER A 51 -5.58 9.98 13.71
CA SER A 51 -4.87 11.01 12.95
C SER A 51 -5.28 10.96 11.48
N THR A 52 -5.38 12.11 10.83
CA THR A 52 -5.64 12.15 9.39
C THR A 52 -4.34 12.27 8.62
N TYR A 53 -4.19 11.42 7.60
CA TYR A 53 -3.15 11.54 6.58
C TYR A 53 -3.77 11.90 5.25
N TYR A 54 -3.11 12.79 4.51
CA TYR A 54 -3.51 13.21 3.18
C TYR A 54 -2.56 12.62 2.15
N LEU A 55 -3.11 12.09 1.06
CA LEU A 55 -2.32 11.77 -0.12
C LEU A 55 -1.92 13.08 -0.77
N MET A 56 -0.67 13.50 -0.55
CA MET A 56 -0.17 14.76 -1.06
C MET A 56 0.14 14.67 -2.54
N LYS A 57 0.82 13.59 -2.94
CA LYS A 57 1.30 13.36 -4.31
C LYS A 57 1.17 11.89 -4.67
N SER A 58 0.93 11.63 -5.95
CA SER A 58 0.95 10.28 -6.51
C SER A 58 1.56 10.29 -7.91
N THR A 59 2.07 9.16 -8.38
CA THR A 59 2.48 8.99 -9.78
C THR A 59 1.37 8.51 -10.70
N TYR A 60 0.15 8.41 -10.17
CA TYR A 60 -1.07 8.10 -10.90
C TYR A 60 -2.24 8.95 -10.38
N ASN A 61 -3.30 9.06 -11.16
CA ASN A 61 -4.51 9.81 -10.77
C ASN A 61 -5.81 9.10 -11.19
N ASN A 62 -5.75 7.79 -11.45
CA ASN A 62 -6.91 6.96 -11.76
C ASN A 62 -6.91 5.72 -10.87
N ASP A 63 -7.94 5.60 -10.04
CA ASP A 63 -8.12 4.48 -9.12
C ASP A 63 -9.49 3.81 -9.28
N SER A 64 -9.56 2.51 -8.98
CA SER A 64 -10.80 1.72 -9.09
C SER A 64 -11.86 2.08 -8.05
N VAL A 65 -11.45 2.66 -6.92
CA VAL A 65 -12.30 3.14 -5.83
C VAL A 65 -12.51 4.64 -5.97
N TRP A 66 -11.41 5.41 -6.06
CA TRP A 66 -11.47 6.87 -6.05
C TRP A 66 -11.82 7.49 -7.41
N GLY A 67 -11.81 6.71 -8.49
CA GLY A 67 -12.16 7.13 -9.84
C GLY A 67 -11.01 7.81 -10.61
N SER A 68 -11.30 8.23 -11.83
CA SER A 68 -10.40 9.05 -12.64
C SER A 68 -10.30 10.47 -12.07
N GLY A 69 -9.13 11.08 -12.20
CA GLY A 69 -8.84 12.45 -11.80
C GLY A 69 -9.09 12.72 -10.32
N PHE A 70 -8.87 11.71 -9.46
CA PHE A 70 -9.18 11.83 -8.04
C PHE A 70 -8.32 12.90 -7.36
N THR A 71 -8.91 13.58 -6.38
CA THR A 71 -8.23 14.58 -5.55
C THR A 71 -8.70 14.49 -4.10
N CYS A 72 -8.01 15.21 -3.21
CA CYS A 72 -8.40 15.34 -1.80
C CYS A 72 -8.57 14.01 -1.07
N VAL A 73 -7.72 13.03 -1.40
CA VAL A 73 -7.73 11.74 -0.72
C VAL A 73 -7.13 11.90 0.67
N SER A 74 -7.86 11.49 1.69
CA SER A 74 -7.41 11.45 3.07
C SER A 74 -7.87 10.18 3.75
N VAL A 75 -7.06 9.66 4.67
CA VAL A 75 -7.38 8.49 5.48
C VAL A 75 -7.35 8.87 6.95
N THR A 76 -8.33 8.38 7.71
CA THR A 76 -8.32 8.39 9.17
C THR A 76 -8.55 6.98 9.67
N ALA A 77 -7.56 6.41 10.36
CA ALA A 77 -7.69 5.07 10.92
C ALA A 77 -8.37 5.11 12.29
N THR A 78 -9.13 4.07 12.56
CA THR A 78 -9.88 3.82 13.79
C THR A 78 -9.75 2.34 14.15
N ASN A 79 -10.04 1.99 15.40
CA ASN A 79 -10.19 0.59 15.85
C ASN A 79 -9.01 -0.34 15.48
N ALA A 80 -7.81 -0.04 15.99
CA ALA A 80 -6.66 -0.92 15.84
C ALA A 80 -6.87 -2.27 16.54
N THR A 81 -6.62 -3.36 15.81
CA THR A 81 -6.73 -4.73 16.29
C THR A 81 -5.37 -5.41 16.19
N GLU A 82 -4.74 -5.66 17.35
CA GLU A 82 -3.38 -6.21 17.42
C GLU A 82 -3.29 -7.65 16.90
N SER A 83 -4.32 -8.48 17.15
CA SER A 83 -4.28 -9.91 16.84
C SER A 83 -4.14 -10.22 15.34
N ASN A 84 -4.62 -9.34 14.48
CA ASN A 84 -4.51 -9.45 13.03
C ASN A 84 -3.82 -8.25 12.38
N LYS A 85 -3.24 -7.35 13.20
CA LYS A 85 -2.54 -6.12 12.79
C LYS A 85 -3.35 -5.30 11.77
N SER A 86 -4.60 -4.99 12.12
CA SER A 86 -5.50 -4.25 11.23
C SER A 86 -6.11 -3.01 11.89
N VAL A 87 -6.62 -2.11 11.05
CA VAL A 87 -7.40 -0.93 11.43
C VAL A 87 -8.64 -0.84 10.53
N THR A 88 -9.69 -0.19 11.02
CA THR A 88 -10.78 0.32 10.17
C THR A 88 -10.40 1.72 9.71
N ALA A 89 -10.37 1.97 8.42
CA ALA A 89 -10.07 3.28 7.85
C ALA A 89 -11.35 3.94 7.29
N GLU A 90 -11.55 5.21 7.61
CA GLU A 90 -12.43 6.09 6.83
C GLU A 90 -11.58 6.83 5.80
N ILE A 91 -11.92 6.69 4.53
CA ILE A 91 -11.24 7.36 3.43
C ILE A 91 -12.20 8.36 2.80
N LYS A 92 -11.75 9.62 2.71
CA LYS A 92 -12.47 10.70 2.01
C LYS A 92 -11.74 11.03 0.73
N TYR A 93 -12.47 11.33 -0.34
CA TYR A 93 -11.90 11.68 -1.65
C TYR A 93 -12.88 12.45 -2.51
N LYS A 94 -12.39 13.12 -3.56
CA LYS A 94 -13.22 13.73 -4.62
C LYS A 94 -12.91 13.06 -5.96
N LYS A 95 -13.95 12.72 -6.70
CA LYS A 95 -13.84 12.29 -8.11
C LYS A 95 -13.66 13.50 -9.02
N GLU A 96 -13.17 13.27 -10.22
CA GLU A 96 -13.10 14.32 -11.26
C GLU A 96 -14.46 15.03 -11.43
N ASN A 97 -14.44 16.36 -11.51
CA ASN A 97 -15.61 17.23 -11.63
C ASN A 97 -16.64 17.14 -10.49
N GLN A 98 -16.30 16.52 -9.36
CA GLN A 98 -17.17 16.53 -8.17
C GLN A 98 -16.68 17.55 -7.13
N THR A 99 -17.61 18.34 -6.62
CA THR A 99 -17.34 19.32 -5.56
C THR A 99 -17.37 18.69 -4.17
N ASN A 100 -18.23 17.68 -3.99
CA ASN A 100 -18.51 17.04 -2.71
C ASN A 100 -17.49 15.94 -2.42
N LEU A 101 -17.08 15.83 -1.15
CA LEU A 101 -16.31 14.69 -0.66
C LEU A 101 -17.19 13.44 -0.65
N GLN A 102 -16.66 12.36 -1.18
CA GLN A 102 -17.15 11.00 -1.03
C GLN A 102 -16.44 10.34 0.16
N THR A 103 -17.08 9.33 0.74
CA THR A 103 -16.50 8.55 1.85
C THR A 103 -16.59 7.06 1.54
N SER A 104 -15.52 6.32 1.80
CA SER A 104 -15.49 4.87 1.89
C SER A 104 -15.01 4.43 3.27
N SER A 105 -15.39 3.22 3.68
CA SER A 105 -14.82 2.54 4.83
C SER A 105 -14.13 1.26 4.38
N GLU A 106 -12.91 1.06 4.86
CA GLU A 106 -12.03 -0.02 4.43
C GLU A 106 -11.40 -0.69 5.65
N ILE A 107 -11.06 -1.97 5.53
CA ILE A 107 -10.20 -2.65 6.51
C ILE A 107 -8.79 -2.64 5.93
N VAL A 108 -7.84 -2.07 6.68
CA VAL A 108 -6.42 -2.02 6.28
C VAL A 108 -5.64 -2.93 7.20
N GLN A 109 -4.96 -3.92 6.64
CA GLN A 109 -4.19 -4.91 7.37
C GLN A 109 -2.69 -4.79 7.03
N ALA A 110 -1.83 -4.77 8.05
CA ALA A 110 -0.39 -4.91 7.83
C ALA A 110 -0.07 -6.35 7.41
N VAL A 111 0.62 -6.50 6.28
CA VAL A 111 1.00 -7.79 5.67
C VAL A 111 2.47 -7.78 5.25
N LYS A 112 2.98 -8.94 4.81
CA LYS A 112 4.36 -9.11 4.36
C LYS A 112 4.40 -9.20 2.84
N MET A 113 5.36 -8.53 2.22
CA MET A 113 5.69 -8.62 0.80
C MET A 113 7.21 -8.77 0.62
N TYR A 114 7.64 -9.29 -0.54
CA TYR A 114 9.06 -9.47 -0.89
C TYR A 114 9.86 -10.31 0.13
N ASN A 115 9.24 -11.35 0.69
CA ASN A 115 9.85 -12.27 1.65
C ASN A 115 10.37 -11.61 2.95
N TYR A 116 9.78 -10.49 3.36
CA TYR A 116 10.13 -9.86 4.64
C TYR A 116 9.70 -10.74 5.82
N SER A 117 10.48 -10.71 6.90
CA SER A 117 10.14 -11.38 8.15
C SER A 117 9.09 -10.62 8.97
N LYS A 118 9.04 -9.29 8.83
CA LYS A 118 8.07 -8.37 9.45
C LYS A 118 7.11 -7.76 8.43
N GLU A 119 5.96 -7.27 8.89
CA GLU A 119 4.99 -6.60 8.01
C GLU A 119 5.59 -5.30 7.43
N ASN A 120 5.64 -5.24 6.10
CA ASN A 120 6.20 -4.12 5.32
C ASN A 120 5.28 -3.67 4.19
N ALA A 121 4.04 -4.12 4.21
CA ALA A 121 3.02 -3.77 3.24
C ALA A 121 1.69 -3.64 3.95
N ILE A 122 0.72 -3.08 3.24
CA ILE A 122 -0.66 -2.99 3.69
C ILE A 122 -1.58 -3.61 2.66
N LYS A 123 -2.63 -4.26 3.15
CA LYS A 123 -3.70 -4.83 2.35
C LYS A 123 -5.00 -4.11 2.68
N TYR A 124 -5.52 -3.37 1.70
CA TYR A 124 -6.82 -2.74 1.75
C TYR A 124 -7.89 -3.77 1.38
N THR A 125 -8.99 -3.79 2.15
CA THR A 125 -10.19 -4.54 1.81
C THR A 125 -11.34 -3.56 1.66
N VAL A 126 -11.74 -3.32 0.41
CA VAL A 126 -12.82 -2.40 0.06
C VAL A 126 -14.14 -3.16 0.14
N LEU A 127 -14.99 -2.74 1.07
CA LEU A 127 -16.29 -3.37 1.32
C LEU A 127 -17.31 -2.86 0.28
N LYS A 128 -17.73 -3.74 -0.64
CA LYS A 128 -18.78 -3.42 -1.61
C LYS A 128 -20.14 -3.92 -1.12
N ALA A 129 -21.14 -3.04 -1.09
CA ALA A 129 -22.51 -3.44 -0.78
C ALA A 129 -23.05 -4.40 -1.85
N GLY A 130 -23.29 -5.66 -1.49
CA GLY A 130 -23.93 -6.65 -2.37
C GLY A 130 -23.02 -7.24 -3.46
N GLY A 131 -21.69 -7.13 -3.34
CA GLY A 131 -20.73 -7.69 -4.28
C GLY A 131 -19.50 -8.29 -3.59
N GLU A 132 -18.54 -8.78 -4.38
CA GLU A 132 -17.27 -9.28 -3.85
C GLU A 132 -16.38 -8.13 -3.34
N ASN A 133 -15.74 -8.37 -2.21
CA ASN A 133 -14.74 -7.45 -1.67
C ASN A 133 -13.53 -7.42 -2.59
N ILE A 134 -12.99 -6.22 -2.82
CA ILE A 134 -11.73 -6.05 -3.55
C ILE A 134 -10.60 -5.95 -2.53
N THR A 135 -9.50 -6.66 -2.80
CA THR A 135 -8.26 -6.52 -2.03
C THR A 135 -7.16 -5.93 -2.89
N ILE A 136 -6.45 -4.96 -2.33
CA ILE A 136 -5.32 -4.27 -2.95
C ILE A 136 -4.18 -4.30 -1.96
N GLU A 137 -2.96 -4.58 -2.41
CA GLU A 137 -1.78 -4.60 -1.56
C GLU A 137 -0.75 -3.62 -2.08
N ASP A 138 -0.28 -2.76 -1.20
CA ASP A 138 0.75 -1.76 -1.48
C ASP A 138 1.89 -1.92 -0.47
N ALA A 139 3.11 -1.87 -0.98
CA ALA A 139 4.31 -2.05 -0.17
C ALA A 139 4.76 -0.73 0.43
N LEU A 140 5.12 -0.74 1.71
CA LEU A 140 5.66 0.43 2.40
C LEU A 140 7.15 0.59 2.03
N VAL A 141 7.45 1.60 1.22
CA VAL A 141 8.80 1.90 0.76
C VAL A 141 9.60 2.59 1.86
N PHE A 142 8.97 3.59 2.48
CA PHE A 142 9.58 4.41 3.51
C PHE A 142 8.52 4.99 4.43
N THR A 143 8.79 4.96 5.73
CA THR A 143 7.96 5.60 6.75
C THR A 143 8.78 6.43 7.72
N ASN A 144 8.19 7.54 8.16
CA ASN A 144 8.64 8.37 9.27
C ASN A 144 7.42 8.83 10.09
N LYS A 145 7.65 9.53 11.20
CA LYS A 145 6.61 10.03 12.13
C LYS A 145 5.50 10.88 11.49
N MET A 146 5.71 11.41 10.28
CA MET A 146 4.83 12.42 9.67
C MET A 146 4.47 12.11 8.22
N CYS A 147 4.95 10.99 7.66
CA CYS A 147 4.73 10.65 6.27
C CYS A 147 4.99 9.17 6.01
N ASP A 148 4.35 8.67 4.96
CA ASP A 148 4.55 7.34 4.42
C ASP A 148 4.67 7.42 2.90
N ILE A 149 5.49 6.54 2.33
CA ILE A 149 5.61 6.35 0.89
C ILE A 149 5.25 4.89 0.58
N TYR A 150 4.18 4.71 -0.17
CA TYR A 150 3.74 3.39 -0.64
C TYR A 150 4.09 3.18 -2.11
N TYR A 151 4.33 1.93 -2.46
CA TYR A 151 4.51 1.45 -3.83
C TYR A 151 3.38 0.50 -4.17
N THR A 152 2.66 0.80 -5.24
CA THR A 152 1.50 0.03 -5.68
C THR A 152 1.92 -1.09 -6.63
N LYS A 153 1.10 -2.14 -6.73
CA LYS A 153 1.31 -3.25 -7.70
C LYS A 153 1.41 -2.80 -9.16
N LYS A 154 0.96 -1.59 -9.51
CA LYS A 154 1.07 -1.01 -10.87
C LYS A 154 2.42 -0.35 -11.13
N GLY A 155 3.34 -0.40 -10.17
CA GLY A 155 4.62 0.25 -10.27
C GLY A 155 4.58 1.73 -9.94
N ASP A 156 3.56 2.20 -9.22
CA ASP A 156 3.36 3.62 -8.90
C ASP A 156 3.64 3.93 -7.43
N TYR A 157 3.83 5.21 -7.12
CA TYR A 157 4.16 5.68 -5.78
C TYR A 157 3.13 6.66 -5.24
N GLU A 158 2.92 6.61 -3.93
CA GLU A 158 2.06 7.51 -3.18
C GLU A 158 2.84 8.15 -2.05
N LEU A 159 2.67 9.46 -1.84
CA LEU A 159 3.19 10.18 -0.69
C LEU A 159 2.04 10.62 0.21
N TRP A 160 1.93 9.94 1.36
CA TRP A 160 0.97 10.27 2.41
C TRP A 160 1.64 11.12 3.48
N VAL A 161 0.94 12.16 3.94
CA VAL A 161 1.49 13.12 4.91
C VAL A 161 0.45 13.44 5.97
N HIS A 162 0.91 13.44 7.21
CA HIS A 162 0.10 13.77 8.38
C HIS A 162 -0.50 15.18 8.28
N GLN A 163 -1.74 15.38 8.74
CA GLN A 163 -2.51 16.64 8.67
C GLN A 163 -1.72 17.89 9.10
N ASN A 164 -0.87 17.77 10.11
CA ASN A 164 -0.02 18.86 10.63
C ASN A 164 1.10 19.32 9.67
N LYS A 165 1.28 18.67 8.52
CA LYS A 165 2.35 18.92 7.53
C LYS A 165 1.81 19.08 6.09
N THR A 166 0.54 19.39 5.93
CA THR A 166 -0.10 19.57 4.61
C THR A 166 0.35 20.82 3.86
N LYS A 167 0.80 21.88 4.57
CA LYS A 167 1.38 23.08 3.94
C LYS A 167 2.68 22.77 3.22
N GLU A 168 3.50 21.91 3.82
CA GLU A 168 4.79 21.50 3.29
C GLU A 168 5.12 20.09 3.82
N PRO A 169 5.16 19.06 2.94
CA PRO A 169 5.62 17.73 3.31
C PRO A 169 7.00 17.76 3.95
N PRO A 170 7.31 16.89 4.92
CA PRO A 170 8.66 16.83 5.48
C PRO A 170 9.70 16.62 4.37
N ALA A 171 10.78 17.41 4.39
CA ALA A 171 11.76 17.45 3.30
C ALA A 171 12.34 16.07 2.93
N CYS A 172 12.54 15.18 3.92
CA CYS A 172 13.03 13.83 3.65
C CYS A 172 12.03 12.99 2.84
N CYS A 173 10.73 13.13 3.11
CA CYS A 173 9.68 12.41 2.40
C CYS A 173 9.50 12.97 0.99
N ASP A 174 9.53 14.30 0.84
CA ASP A 174 9.43 14.93 -0.48
C ASP A 174 10.61 14.56 -1.37
N PHE A 175 11.83 14.60 -0.83
CA PHE A 175 13.03 14.20 -1.55
C PHE A 175 12.97 12.71 -1.94
N MET A 176 12.67 11.82 -0.99
CA MET A 176 12.62 10.38 -1.24
C MET A 176 11.56 10.04 -2.28
N PHE A 177 10.35 10.61 -2.16
CA PHE A 177 9.29 10.40 -3.14
C PHE A 177 9.70 10.84 -4.55
N ARG A 178 10.30 12.03 -4.70
CA ARG A 178 10.78 12.53 -6.00
C ARG A 178 11.88 11.66 -6.58
N TYR A 179 12.77 11.14 -5.74
CA TYR A 179 13.82 10.24 -6.15
C TYR A 179 13.26 8.90 -6.66
N LEU A 180 12.30 8.32 -5.93
CA LEU A 180 11.62 7.09 -6.32
C LEU A 180 10.77 7.27 -7.60
N ALA A 181 10.15 8.45 -7.75
CA ALA A 181 9.31 8.81 -8.87
C ALA A 181 10.08 9.39 -10.08
N LEU A 182 11.42 9.24 -10.14
CA LEU A 182 12.19 9.67 -11.30
C LEU A 182 11.60 9.04 -12.58
N ASN A 183 11.44 9.86 -13.61
CA ASN A 183 10.82 9.52 -14.90
C ASN A 183 9.32 9.21 -14.86
N LYS A 184 8.63 9.48 -13.76
CA LYS A 184 7.16 9.39 -13.66
C LYS A 184 6.53 10.78 -13.62
N THR A 185 5.32 10.90 -14.16
CA THR A 185 4.49 12.09 -13.96
C THR A 185 4.04 12.13 -12.51
N ILE A 186 4.22 13.27 -11.84
CA ILE A 186 3.77 13.48 -10.45
C ILE A 186 2.51 14.33 -10.47
N TYR A 187 1.44 13.79 -9.88
CA TYR A 187 0.17 14.47 -9.70
C TYR A 187 0.06 15.02 -8.28
N PRO A 188 -0.20 16.33 -8.10
CA PRO A 188 -0.61 16.86 -6.81
C PRO A 188 -2.06 16.43 -6.53
N ILE A 189 -2.26 15.60 -5.51
CA ILE A 189 -3.59 15.07 -5.16
C ILE A 189 -4.26 15.95 -4.09
N TYR A 190 -3.46 16.46 -3.16
CA TYR A 190 -3.92 17.42 -2.14
C TYR A 190 -3.75 18.87 -2.60
N ASN A 191 -4.69 19.71 -2.20
CA ASN A 191 -4.56 21.17 -2.20
C ASN A 191 -5.28 21.76 -0.96
N ILE A 192 -5.09 23.06 -0.71
CA ILE A 192 -5.64 23.72 0.49
C ILE A 192 -7.19 23.67 0.58
N ASN A 193 -7.89 23.47 -0.52
CA ASN A 193 -9.36 23.34 -0.54
C ASN A 193 -9.84 21.91 -0.24
N CYS A 194 -8.92 20.98 0.08
CA CYS A 194 -9.24 19.62 0.47
C CYS A 194 -9.59 19.47 1.95
N THR A 195 -9.21 20.43 2.79
CA THR A 195 -9.66 20.53 4.18
C THR A 195 -11.01 21.25 4.21
N SER A 196 -12.04 20.62 4.79
CA SER A 196 -13.27 21.34 5.14
C SER A 196 -12.97 22.36 6.23
N GLU A 197 -13.74 23.46 6.29
CA GLU A 197 -13.61 24.56 7.27
C GLU A 197 -13.68 24.15 8.75
N ASN A 198 -13.87 22.85 9.06
CA ASN A 198 -13.99 22.32 10.41
C ASN A 198 -12.71 21.65 10.94
N ASP A 199 -11.61 21.62 10.18
CA ASP A 199 -10.34 20.95 10.55
C ASP A 199 -9.20 21.92 10.94
N VAL A 200 -9.53 23.13 11.43
CA VAL A 200 -8.56 24.14 11.95
C VAL A 200 -8.75 24.37 13.44
#